data_AF-A0A9P5X4Z4-F1
#
_entry.id   AF-A0A9P5X4Z4-F1
#
_cell.length_a   1.000
_cell.length_b   1.000
_cell.length_c   1.000
_cell.angle_alpha   90.00
_cell.angle_beta   90.00
_cell.angle_gamma   90.00
#
_symmetry.space_group_name_H-M   'P 1'
#
loop_
_entity.id
_entity.type
_entity.pdbx_description
1 polymer ?
#
loop_
_entity_poly.entity_id
_entity_poly.type
_entity_poly.pdbx_seq_one_letter_code
_entity_poly.pdbx_strand_id
1 'polypeptide(L)'
;MEEIVVCHLARYANDNELSPCLSSLLFKLCMDCSLLDDLKWKEWEWQKALATEENQVDPGVYAMPPFATMEPWAIVSYIIILCLYLMSGVSQDHCSFYLMALTLQHNLPSEATPQNHALSFKTSEIPTTIDTLVSHLKIEPKAKPYMCCQHCFCLYDSDKPIPNVCTFEDDKGEGECREQLRKKKSHMPLHEYVMHDLKDWLARLYTQPGMEELLDHHTHVQPPSDGIMSNIWDAPIVREFCGPDGRPFFGDKGTEGCLIFSINMDGITNPMLT
;
A
#
# COMPACT_ATOMS: atom_id res chain seq x y z
N MET A 1 -19.40 -3.82 -23.78
CA MET A 1 -18.34 -3.13 -24.57
C MET A 1 -17.79 -4.03 -25.68
N GLU A 2 -17.60 -5.33 -25.43
CA GLU A 2 -17.18 -6.32 -26.45
C GLU A 2 -18.12 -6.41 -27.67
N GLU A 3 -19.44 -6.40 -27.48
CA GLU A 3 -20.39 -6.49 -28.61
C GLU A 3 -20.28 -5.32 -29.60
N ILE A 4 -19.92 -4.13 -29.14
CA ILE A 4 -19.85 -2.92 -29.98
C ILE A 4 -18.58 -2.94 -30.86
N VAL A 5 -17.46 -3.39 -30.30
CA VAL A 5 -16.17 -3.50 -31.02
C VAL A 5 -16.25 -4.61 -32.08
N VAL A 6 -16.88 -5.74 -31.73
CA VAL A 6 -17.09 -6.87 -32.67
C VAL A 6 -17.98 -6.45 -33.84
N CYS A 7 -19.05 -5.69 -33.59
CA CYS A 7 -19.95 -5.20 -34.66
C CYS A 7 -19.28 -4.20 -35.62
N HIS A 8 -18.41 -3.32 -35.12
CA HIS A 8 -17.72 -2.34 -35.97
C HIS A 8 -16.63 -2.97 -36.84
N LEU A 9 -15.87 -3.93 -36.30
CA LEU A 9 -14.86 -4.68 -37.06
C LEU A 9 -15.50 -5.59 -38.12
N ALA A 10 -16.66 -6.19 -37.83
CA ALA A 10 -17.40 -7.01 -38.77
C ALA A 10 -17.89 -6.21 -40.00
N ARG A 11 -18.24 -4.93 -39.84
CA ARG A 11 -18.63 -4.06 -40.97
C ARG A 11 -17.46 -3.72 -41.87
N TYR A 12 -16.26 -3.49 -41.31
CA TYR A 12 -15.06 -3.17 -42.10
C TYR A 12 -14.50 -4.37 -42.87
N ALA A 13 -14.77 -5.59 -42.38
CA ALA A 13 -14.31 -6.84 -42.97
C ALA A 13 -15.03 -7.23 -44.27
N ASN A 14 -16.26 -6.76 -44.44
CA ASN A 14 -17.14 -7.19 -45.52
C ASN A 14 -16.75 -6.61 -46.90
N ASP A 15 -15.90 -5.58 -46.92
CA ASP A 15 -15.57 -4.82 -48.13
C ASP A 15 -14.27 -5.28 -48.83
N ASN A 16 -13.46 -6.20 -48.26
CA ASN A 16 -12.06 -6.38 -48.72
C ASN A 16 -11.55 -7.83 -48.92
N GLU A 17 -12.39 -8.85 -49.12
CA GLU A 17 -11.98 -10.28 -49.28
C GLU A 17 -11.13 -10.88 -48.12
N LEU A 18 -10.74 -10.08 -47.12
CA LEU A 18 -9.99 -10.45 -45.91
C LEU A 18 -10.85 -11.20 -44.86
N SER A 19 -12.14 -11.40 -45.16
CA SER A 19 -13.15 -11.98 -44.27
C SER A 19 -12.75 -13.34 -43.64
N PRO A 20 -12.16 -14.32 -44.36
CA PRO A 20 -11.82 -15.61 -43.77
C PRO A 20 -10.68 -15.51 -42.74
N CYS A 21 -9.64 -14.73 -43.06
CA CYS A 21 -8.48 -14.55 -42.19
C CYS A 21 -8.86 -13.77 -40.92
N LEU A 22 -9.65 -12.70 -41.07
CA LEU A 22 -10.13 -11.93 -39.93
C LEU A 22 -11.06 -12.76 -39.03
N SER A 23 -11.96 -13.54 -39.61
CA SER A 23 -12.85 -14.43 -38.84
C SER A 23 -12.06 -15.46 -38.04
N SER A 24 -11.01 -16.05 -38.63
CA SER A 24 -10.12 -16.97 -37.93
C SER A 24 -9.36 -16.29 -36.78
N LEU A 25 -8.90 -15.05 -36.98
CA LEU A 25 -8.20 -14.30 -35.95
C LEU A 25 -9.14 -13.89 -34.79
N LEU A 26 -10.33 -13.40 -35.11
CA LEU A 26 -11.36 -13.04 -34.12
C LEU A 26 -11.81 -14.24 -33.30
N PHE A 27 -11.98 -15.40 -33.95
CA PHE A 27 -12.29 -16.65 -33.24
C PHE A 27 -11.17 -17.02 -32.27
N LYS A 28 -9.92 -16.93 -32.70
CA LYS A 28 -8.76 -17.21 -31.83
C LYS A 28 -8.69 -16.23 -30.65
N LEU A 29 -8.88 -14.94 -30.88
CA LEU A 29 -8.91 -13.93 -29.82
C LEU A 29 -10.04 -14.17 -28.82
N CYS A 30 -11.23 -14.55 -29.30
CA CYS A 30 -12.36 -14.87 -28.43
C CYS A 30 -12.08 -16.11 -27.57
N MET A 31 -11.47 -17.15 -28.15
CA MET A 31 -11.01 -18.32 -27.41
C MET A 31 -9.96 -17.94 -26.35
N ASP A 32 -8.97 -17.13 -26.71
CA ASP A 32 -7.92 -16.69 -25.79
C ASP A 32 -8.50 -15.82 -24.66
N CYS A 33 -9.48 -14.94 -24.94
CA CYS A 33 -10.21 -14.18 -23.93
C CYS A 33 -10.97 -15.10 -22.95
N SER A 34 -11.70 -16.08 -23.48
CA SER A 34 -12.43 -17.05 -22.63
C SER A 34 -11.50 -17.85 -21.73
N LEU A 35 -10.34 -18.27 -22.26
CA LEU A 35 -9.32 -18.98 -21.51
C LEU A 35 -8.73 -18.10 -20.39
N LEU A 36 -8.47 -16.81 -20.69
CA LEU A 36 -7.97 -15.87 -19.69
C LEU A 36 -8.99 -15.64 -18.57
N ASP A 37 -10.28 -15.55 -18.88
CA ASP A 37 -11.31 -15.40 -17.86
C ASP A 37 -11.45 -16.66 -16.99
N ASP A 38 -11.35 -17.85 -17.58
CA ASP A 38 -11.31 -19.11 -16.83
C ASP A 38 -10.10 -19.19 -15.90
N LEU A 39 -8.92 -18.77 -16.37
CA LEU A 39 -7.70 -18.74 -15.56
C LEU A 39 -7.83 -17.72 -14.43
N LYS A 40 -8.30 -16.50 -14.72
CA LYS A 40 -8.56 -15.46 -13.71
C LYS A 40 -9.54 -15.95 -12.65
N TRP A 41 -10.62 -16.62 -13.06
CA TRP A 41 -11.61 -17.16 -12.13
C TRP A 41 -11.03 -18.27 -11.24
N LYS A 42 -10.28 -19.22 -11.82
CA LYS A 42 -9.62 -20.29 -11.06
C LYS A 42 -8.62 -19.73 -10.07
N GLU A 43 -7.81 -18.77 -10.49
CA GLU A 43 -6.84 -18.10 -9.62
C GLU A 43 -7.56 -17.34 -8.49
N TRP A 44 -8.63 -16.61 -8.80
CA TRP A 44 -9.46 -15.94 -7.79
C TRP A 44 -10.01 -16.91 -6.76
N GLU A 45 -10.63 -18.02 -7.18
CA GLU A 45 -11.17 -19.02 -6.26
C GLU A 45 -10.08 -19.73 -5.46
N TRP A 46 -8.91 -19.97 -6.05
CA TRP A 46 -7.75 -20.51 -5.34
C TRP A 46 -7.25 -19.55 -4.27
N GLN A 47 -7.04 -18.27 -4.61
CA GLN A 47 -6.63 -17.24 -3.65
C GLN A 47 -7.66 -17.05 -2.55
N LYS A 48 -8.94 -17.05 -2.88
CA LYS A 48 -10.05 -16.97 -1.92
C LYS A 48 -10.11 -18.19 -1.00
N ALA A 49 -9.83 -19.39 -1.50
CA ALA A 49 -9.77 -20.61 -0.69
C ALA A 49 -8.53 -20.63 0.23
N LEU A 50 -7.42 -20.05 -0.21
CA LEU A 50 -6.20 -19.89 0.59
C LEU A 50 -6.27 -18.73 1.57
N ALA A 51 -7.12 -17.73 1.31
CA ALA A 51 -7.36 -16.60 2.20
C ALA A 51 -7.99 -17.13 3.51
N THR A 52 -7.11 -17.55 4.40
CA THR A 52 -7.41 -17.89 5.80
C THR A 52 -7.47 -16.62 6.66
N GLU A 53 -7.18 -15.47 6.05
CA GLU A 53 -7.05 -14.20 6.72
C GLU A 53 -8.41 -13.66 7.17
N GLU A 54 -8.43 -13.15 8.40
CA GLU A 54 -9.50 -12.26 8.84
C GLU A 54 -9.53 -11.06 7.87
N ASN A 55 -10.65 -10.91 7.16
CA ASN A 55 -10.91 -9.75 6.29
C ASN A 55 -11.32 -8.52 7.10
N GLN A 56 -10.98 -8.49 8.39
CA GLN A 56 -11.36 -7.47 9.33
C GLN A 56 -10.09 -6.95 10.00
N VAL A 57 -9.85 -5.65 9.84
CA VAL A 57 -8.84 -4.92 10.59
C VAL A 57 -9.59 -4.05 11.58
N ASP A 58 -9.12 -3.95 12.82
CA ASP A 58 -9.66 -3.01 13.80
C ASP A 58 -9.07 -1.61 13.54
N PRO A 59 -9.84 -0.65 12.98
CA PRO A 59 -9.36 0.71 12.75
C PRO A 59 -9.15 1.47 14.06
N GLY A 60 -9.75 1.03 15.17
CA GLY A 60 -9.62 1.66 16.48
C GLY A 60 -8.16 1.77 16.96
N VAL A 61 -7.30 0.87 16.48
CA VAL A 61 -5.86 0.90 16.74
C VAL A 61 -5.21 2.19 16.21
N TYR A 62 -5.74 2.78 15.14
CA TYR A 62 -5.21 3.99 14.51
C TYR A 62 -6.00 5.25 14.88
N ALA A 63 -7.26 5.11 15.32
CA ALA A 63 -8.12 6.24 15.67
C ALA A 63 -7.71 6.97 16.97
N MET A 64 -6.94 6.33 17.84
CA MET A 64 -6.49 6.98 19.08
C MET A 64 -5.34 7.96 18.81
N PRO A 65 -5.53 9.27 19.04
CA PRO A 65 -4.44 10.23 18.87
C PRO A 65 -3.36 9.93 19.93
N PRO A 66 -2.11 9.67 19.53
CA PRO A 66 -1.05 9.32 20.47
C PRO A 66 -0.73 10.44 21.46
N PHE A 67 -1.20 11.66 21.17
CA PHE A 67 -1.00 12.86 21.98
C PHE A 67 -2.13 13.15 22.98
N ALA A 68 -3.25 12.42 22.98
CA ALA A 68 -4.38 12.77 23.84
C ALA A 68 -4.07 12.75 25.34
N THR A 69 -3.10 11.95 25.76
CA THR A 69 -2.68 11.83 27.16
C THR A 69 -1.40 12.59 27.47
N MET A 70 -0.80 13.28 26.49
CA MET A 70 0.50 13.92 26.62
C MET A 70 0.39 15.40 26.97
N GLU A 71 1.37 15.88 27.75
CA GLU A 71 1.50 17.29 28.05
C GLU A 71 1.89 18.12 26.81
N PRO A 72 1.37 19.35 26.63
CA PRO A 72 1.59 20.15 25.42
C PRO A 72 3.07 20.37 25.04
N TRP A 73 3.95 20.55 26.03
CA TRP A 73 5.38 20.76 25.79
C TRP A 73 6.08 19.51 25.24
N ALA A 74 5.64 18.32 25.65
CA ALA A 74 6.18 17.05 25.17
C ALA A 74 5.77 16.83 23.71
N ILE A 75 4.53 17.17 23.37
CA ILE A 75 4.03 17.15 21.98
C ILE A 75 4.89 18.05 21.09
N VAL A 76 5.14 19.30 21.50
CA VAL A 76 5.98 20.24 20.74
C VAL A 76 7.39 19.69 20.56
N SER A 77 7.97 19.14 21.63
CA SER A 77 9.30 18.52 21.61
C SER A 77 9.38 17.36 20.62
N TYR A 78 8.38 16.47 20.62
CA TYR A 78 8.30 15.35 19.69
C TYR A 78 8.14 15.80 18.25
N ILE A 79 7.27 16.78 17.99
CA ILE A 79 7.10 17.34 16.64
C ILE A 79 8.43 17.91 16.12
N ILE A 80 9.17 18.67 16.95
CA ILE A 80 10.47 19.23 16.55
C ILE A 80 11.45 18.11 16.19
N ILE A 81 11.58 17.09 17.04
CA ILE A 81 12.51 15.98 16.83
C ILE A 81 12.13 15.16 15.59
N LEU A 82 10.84 14.93 15.36
CA LEU A 82 10.35 14.27 14.15
C LEU A 82 10.61 15.09 12.89
N CYS A 83 10.42 16.42 12.95
CA CYS A 83 10.76 17.30 11.84
C CYS A 83 12.28 17.24 11.54
N LEU A 84 13.13 17.24 12.57
CA LEU A 84 14.58 17.08 12.38
C LEU A 84 14.92 15.72 11.76
N TYR A 85 14.28 14.64 12.22
CA TYR A 85 14.51 13.30 11.71
C TYR A 85 14.02 13.15 10.26
N LEU A 86 12.74 13.42 10.01
CA LEU A 86 12.07 13.15 8.74
C LEU A 86 12.39 14.17 7.65
N MET A 87 12.41 15.47 8.00
CA MET A 87 12.58 16.54 7.00
C MET A 87 14.06 16.89 6.80
N SER A 88 14.86 16.82 7.86
CA SER A 88 16.27 17.26 7.81
C SER A 88 17.26 16.11 7.66
N GLY A 89 16.79 14.85 7.70
CA GLY A 89 17.64 13.66 7.53
C GLY A 89 18.70 13.52 8.62
N VAL A 90 18.46 14.08 9.81
CA VAL A 90 19.39 14.00 10.94
C VAL A 90 19.51 12.54 11.38
N SER A 91 20.72 12.07 11.69
CA SER A 91 20.91 10.68 12.09
C SER A 91 20.19 10.36 13.41
N GLN A 92 19.79 9.10 13.55
CA GLN A 92 19.07 8.61 14.74
C GLN A 92 19.82 8.89 16.05
N ASP A 93 21.15 8.82 16.02
CA ASP A 93 22.01 9.12 17.17
C ASP A 93 21.85 10.56 17.66
N HIS A 94 21.80 11.52 16.74
CA HIS A 94 21.63 12.93 17.08
C HIS A 94 20.21 13.20 17.60
N CYS A 95 19.18 12.63 16.98
CA CYS A 95 17.80 12.73 17.48
C CYS A 95 17.66 12.15 18.90
N SER A 96 18.31 11.03 19.17
CA SER A 96 18.34 10.42 20.51
C SER A 96 19.07 11.31 21.52
N PHE A 97 20.17 11.95 21.11
CA PHE A 97 20.84 12.96 21.94
C PHE A 97 19.92 14.15 22.29
N TYR A 98 19.15 14.67 21.33
CA TYR A 98 18.18 15.74 21.60
C TYR A 98 17.07 15.30 22.56
N LEU A 99 16.54 14.09 22.40
CA LEU A 99 15.55 13.51 23.33
C LEU A 99 16.11 13.40 24.76
N MET A 100 17.36 12.95 24.90
CA MET A 100 18.04 12.88 26.19
C MET A 100 18.27 14.27 26.80
N ALA A 101 18.69 15.25 25.99
CA ALA A 101 18.91 16.62 26.45
C ALA A 101 17.62 17.28 26.97
N LEU A 102 16.50 17.08 26.26
CA LEU A 102 15.19 17.57 26.69
C LEU A 102 14.73 16.88 27.98
N THR A 103 14.91 15.56 28.07
CA THR A 103 14.62 14.80 29.30
C THR A 103 15.45 15.33 30.47
N LEU A 104 16.72 15.65 30.26
CA LEU A 104 17.60 16.17 31.30
C LEU A 104 17.21 17.60 31.71
N GLN A 105 16.88 18.48 30.77
CA GLN A 105 16.44 19.84 31.06
C GLN A 105 15.20 19.88 31.98
N HIS A 106 14.27 18.95 31.79
CA HIS A 106 13.06 18.86 32.61
C HIS A 106 13.27 18.17 33.96
N ASN A 107 14.31 17.36 34.11
CA ASN A 107 14.68 16.74 35.39
C ASN A 107 15.57 17.63 36.27
N LEU A 108 16.04 18.78 35.77
CA LEU A 108 16.82 19.71 36.58
C LEU A 108 15.90 20.36 37.64
N PRO A 109 16.26 20.27 38.95
CA PRO A 109 15.47 20.89 39.99
C PRO A 109 15.48 22.42 39.80
N SER A 110 14.30 23.00 39.59
CA SER A 110 14.17 24.46 39.54
C SER A 110 14.39 25.02 40.95
N GLU A 111 15.42 25.83 41.13
CA GLU A 111 15.70 26.53 42.40
C GLU A 111 14.68 27.64 42.71
N ALA A 112 13.68 27.87 41.84
CA ALA A 112 12.66 28.88 42.03
C ALA A 112 11.38 28.26 42.63
N THR A 113 11.00 28.77 43.81
CA THR A 113 9.71 28.65 44.54
C THR A 113 9.44 27.37 45.37
N PRO A 114 9.47 27.44 46.72
CA PRO A 114 9.17 26.33 47.64
C PRO A 114 7.68 25.92 47.79
N GLN A 115 6.76 26.37 46.93
CA GLN A 115 5.31 26.25 47.22
C GLN A 115 4.41 25.75 46.08
N ASN A 116 4.96 25.28 44.95
CA ASN A 116 4.13 24.60 43.96
C ASN A 116 4.17 23.10 44.22
N HIS A 117 3.05 22.61 44.76
CA HIS A 117 2.73 21.21 44.89
C HIS A 117 3.09 20.44 43.61
N ALA A 118 3.97 19.45 43.80
CA ALA A 118 4.31 18.35 42.93
C ALA A 118 3.39 18.13 41.72
N LEU A 119 3.72 18.76 40.58
CA LEU A 119 3.67 18.02 39.32
C LEU A 119 4.84 17.05 39.38
N SER A 120 4.62 15.89 40.02
CA SER A 120 5.54 14.76 39.92
C SER A 120 5.47 14.28 38.48
N PHE A 121 6.26 14.92 37.62
CA PHE A 121 6.42 14.53 36.23
C PHE A 121 7.00 13.12 36.20
N LYS A 122 6.23 12.17 35.67
CA LYS A 122 6.73 10.83 35.35
C LYS A 122 7.60 10.94 34.10
N THR A 123 8.87 11.26 34.28
CA THR A 123 9.86 11.26 33.19
C THR A 123 10.09 9.90 32.56
N SER A 124 9.48 8.84 33.11
CA SER A 124 9.37 7.51 32.49
C SER A 124 8.57 7.48 31.18
N GLU A 125 7.84 8.54 30.84
CA GLU A 125 6.99 8.58 29.63
C GLU A 125 7.70 9.16 28.39
N ILE A 126 8.94 9.63 28.52
CA ILE A 126 9.71 10.19 27.42
C ILE A 126 10.54 9.10 26.73
N PRO A 127 10.34 8.84 25.42
CA PRO A 127 11.18 7.95 24.63
C PRO A 127 12.65 8.37 24.68
N THR A 128 13.54 7.42 24.94
CA THR A 128 14.99 7.65 24.91
C THR A 128 15.58 7.54 23.50
N THR A 129 14.82 6.98 22.56
CA THR A 129 15.25 6.75 21.17
C THR A 129 14.18 7.23 20.19
N ILE A 130 14.63 7.66 19.01
CA ILE A 130 13.75 8.07 17.91
C ILE A 130 12.86 6.92 17.44
N ASP A 131 13.36 5.68 17.43
CA ASP A 131 12.57 4.51 17.03
C ASP A 131 11.40 4.28 17.96
N THR A 132 11.60 4.48 19.26
CA THR A 132 10.51 4.41 20.24
C THR A 132 9.49 5.53 20.00
N LEU A 133 9.94 6.74 19.63
CA LEU A 133 9.05 7.83 19.29
C LEU A 133 8.23 7.54 18.01
N VAL A 134 8.89 7.07 16.96
CA VAL A 134 8.25 6.70 15.68
C VAL A 134 7.25 5.56 15.87
N SER A 135 7.62 4.55 16.66
CA SER A 135 6.75 3.42 17.04
C SER A 135 5.56 3.89 17.87
N HIS A 136 5.79 4.75 18.86
CA HIS A 136 4.75 5.27 19.74
C HIS A 136 3.72 6.11 18.98
N LEU A 137 4.18 6.88 18.00
CA LEU A 137 3.32 7.67 17.12
C LEU A 137 2.72 6.86 15.97
N LYS A 138 3.07 5.58 15.85
CA LYS A 138 2.62 4.67 14.80
C LYS A 138 2.82 5.29 13.40
N ILE A 139 3.92 6.04 13.23
CA ILE A 139 4.21 6.73 11.97
C ILE A 139 4.64 5.71 10.93
N GLU A 140 5.41 4.70 11.33
CA GLU A 140 5.84 3.63 10.46
C GLU A 140 4.64 2.81 9.95
N PRO A 141 4.48 2.69 8.63
CA PRO A 141 3.51 1.76 8.08
C PRO A 141 3.92 0.33 8.46
N LYS A 142 2.94 -0.52 8.76
CA LYS A 142 3.21 -1.94 8.88
C LYS A 142 3.62 -2.45 7.50
N ALA A 143 4.88 -2.85 7.40
CA ALA A 143 5.45 -3.34 6.18
C ALA A 143 6.10 -4.68 6.47
N LYS A 144 5.90 -5.63 5.57
CA LYS A 144 6.49 -6.96 5.65
C LYS A 144 7.65 -7.04 4.67
N PRO A 145 8.88 -7.27 5.14
CA PRO A 145 10.01 -7.47 4.27
C PRO A 145 9.97 -8.88 3.66
N TYR A 146 10.30 -8.97 2.39
CA TYR A 146 10.46 -10.21 1.63
C TYR A 146 11.85 -10.24 1.01
N MET A 147 12.50 -11.39 1.04
CA MET A 147 13.71 -11.59 0.25
C MET A 147 13.30 -11.93 -1.17
N CYS A 148 13.85 -11.22 -2.15
CA CYS A 148 13.45 -11.36 -3.55
C CYS A 148 14.60 -11.90 -4.40
N CYS A 149 14.33 -12.92 -5.22
CA CYS A 149 15.29 -13.42 -6.19
C CYS A 149 15.50 -12.39 -7.32
N GLN A 150 16.74 -11.97 -7.59
CA GLN A 150 16.99 -11.00 -8.67
C GLN A 150 16.82 -11.56 -10.08
N HIS A 151 16.77 -12.89 -10.24
CA HIS A 151 16.62 -13.54 -11.55
C HIS A 151 15.15 -13.79 -11.91
N CYS A 152 14.38 -14.41 -11.00
CA CYS A 152 13.00 -14.79 -11.26
C CYS A 152 11.96 -13.97 -10.45
N PHE A 153 12.40 -13.05 -9.59
CA PHE A 153 11.54 -12.23 -8.72
C PHE A 153 10.66 -13.01 -7.73
N CYS A 154 10.95 -14.30 -7.49
CA CYS A 154 10.30 -15.08 -6.45
C CYS A 154 10.55 -14.45 -5.06
N LEU A 155 9.47 -14.26 -4.31
CA LEU A 155 9.48 -13.68 -2.97
C LEU A 155 9.52 -14.78 -1.89
N TYR A 156 10.34 -14.56 -0.88
CA TYR A 156 10.46 -15.41 0.30
C TYR A 156 10.12 -14.60 1.54
N ASP A 157 9.20 -15.15 2.34
CA ASP A 157 8.77 -14.57 3.60
C ASP A 157 9.94 -14.54 4.61
N SER A 158 10.24 -13.34 5.13
CA SER A 158 11.32 -13.15 6.10
C SER A 158 11.08 -13.85 7.45
N ASP A 159 9.83 -14.16 7.78
CA ASP A 159 9.46 -14.85 9.02
C ASP A 159 9.76 -16.35 8.97
N LYS A 160 10.05 -16.90 7.78
CA LYS A 160 10.32 -18.32 7.55
C LYS A 160 11.81 -18.57 7.31
N PRO A 161 12.32 -19.78 7.54
CA PRO A 161 13.69 -20.14 7.18
C PRO A 161 13.93 -19.95 5.68
N ILE A 162 14.63 -18.87 5.31
CA ILE A 162 14.90 -18.54 3.90
C ILE A 162 16.13 -19.31 3.42
N PRO A 163 16.05 -20.02 2.27
CA PRO A 163 17.19 -20.72 1.71
C PRO A 163 18.30 -19.76 1.26
N ASN A 164 19.53 -20.28 1.09
CA ASN A 164 20.65 -19.48 0.58
C ASN A 164 20.57 -19.24 -0.94
N VAL A 165 19.85 -20.13 -1.64
CA VAL A 165 19.65 -20.10 -3.09
C VAL A 165 18.16 -20.19 -3.40
N CYS A 166 17.75 -19.64 -4.54
CA CYS A 166 16.37 -19.66 -4.98
C CYS A 166 15.93 -21.08 -5.31
N THR A 167 14.80 -21.51 -4.73
CA THR A 167 14.18 -22.83 -4.93
C THR A 167 12.91 -22.75 -5.79
N PHE A 168 12.71 -21.64 -6.51
CA PHE A 168 11.56 -21.48 -7.39
C PHE A 168 11.74 -22.36 -8.64
N GLU A 169 10.72 -23.16 -8.95
CA GLU A 169 10.64 -23.98 -10.16
C GLU A 169 9.62 -23.32 -11.12
N ASP A 170 10.04 -23.05 -12.35
CA ASP A 170 9.13 -22.60 -13.41
C ASP A 170 8.27 -23.79 -13.86
N ASP A 171 6.97 -23.56 -14.07
CA ASP A 171 6.01 -24.52 -14.64
C ASP A 171 6.45 -25.08 -16.00
N LYS A 172 7.38 -24.41 -16.69
CA LYS A 172 7.96 -24.87 -17.95
C LYS A 172 8.95 -26.03 -17.80
N GLY A 173 9.28 -26.44 -16.58
CA GLY A 173 10.15 -27.60 -16.32
C GLY A 173 11.64 -27.34 -16.59
N GLU A 174 12.07 -26.08 -16.62
CA GLU A 174 13.48 -25.69 -16.83
C GLU A 174 14.36 -25.91 -15.57
N GLY A 175 13.76 -26.41 -14.48
CA GLY A 175 14.42 -26.67 -13.20
C GLY A 175 14.39 -25.47 -12.25
N GLU A 176 14.98 -25.65 -11.07
CA GLU A 176 15.07 -24.59 -10.05
C GLU A 176 16.00 -23.44 -10.48
N CYS A 177 15.61 -22.20 -10.17
CA CYS A 177 16.39 -21.00 -10.50
C CYS A 177 17.81 -20.99 -9.89
N ARG A 178 17.97 -21.41 -8.61
CA ARG A 178 19.24 -21.54 -7.87
C ARG A 178 20.10 -20.28 -7.75
N GLU A 179 19.57 -19.11 -8.09
CA GLU A 179 20.26 -17.83 -7.91
C GLU A 179 20.52 -17.55 -6.42
N GLN A 180 21.62 -16.87 -6.09
CA GLN A 180 21.93 -16.53 -4.69
C GLN A 180 20.93 -15.52 -4.15
N LEU A 181 20.44 -15.76 -2.93
CA LEU A 181 19.52 -14.83 -2.26
C LEU A 181 20.21 -13.95 -1.21
N ARG A 182 21.40 -14.35 -0.75
CA ARG A 182 22.16 -13.66 0.30
C ARG A 182 23.57 -13.33 -0.16
N LYS A 183 24.15 -12.27 0.43
CA LYS A 183 25.55 -11.89 0.18
C LYS A 183 26.49 -12.98 0.73
N LYS A 184 27.57 -13.34 0.02
CA LYS A 184 28.48 -14.43 0.45
C LYS A 184 29.17 -14.20 1.80
N LYS A 185 29.38 -12.93 2.18
CA LYS A 185 30.12 -12.53 3.40
C LYS A 185 29.20 -12.07 4.54
N SER A 186 27.90 -11.96 4.31
CA SER A 186 26.94 -11.52 5.33
C SER A 186 25.61 -12.24 5.14
N HIS A 187 24.89 -12.52 6.22
CA HIS A 187 23.54 -13.10 6.11
C HIS A 187 22.50 -12.11 5.55
N MET A 188 22.91 -10.97 5.01
CA MET A 188 22.00 -9.96 4.46
C MET A 188 21.44 -10.39 3.10
N PRO A 189 20.16 -10.04 2.81
CA PRO A 189 19.56 -10.25 1.50
C PRO A 189 20.36 -9.54 0.40
N LEU A 190 20.41 -10.14 -0.78
CA LEU A 190 20.89 -9.47 -2.00
C LEU A 190 19.87 -8.45 -2.51
N HIS A 191 18.59 -8.79 -2.43
CA HIS A 191 17.48 -7.88 -2.73
C HIS A 191 16.36 -8.10 -1.72
N GLU A 192 15.86 -6.99 -1.18
CA GLU A 192 14.75 -6.95 -0.24
C GLU A 192 13.61 -6.18 -0.90
N TYR A 193 12.43 -6.78 -0.88
CA TYR A 193 11.18 -6.19 -1.33
C TYR A 193 10.31 -5.95 -0.11
N VAL A 194 9.90 -4.71 0.11
CA VAL A 194 9.07 -4.33 1.24
C VAL A 194 7.65 -4.15 0.74
N MET A 195 6.72 -4.94 1.28
CA MET A 195 5.31 -4.85 0.94
C MET A 195 4.52 -4.25 2.11
N HIS A 196 3.66 -3.29 1.81
CA HIS A 196 2.68 -2.82 2.79
C HIS A 196 1.45 -3.72 2.79
N ASP A 197 0.95 -4.02 3.97
CA ASP A 197 -0.36 -4.65 4.10
C ASP A 197 -1.43 -3.64 3.67
N LEU A 198 -2.14 -3.95 2.59
CA LEU A 198 -3.15 -3.08 2.01
C LEU A 198 -4.30 -2.80 3.00
N LYS A 199 -4.70 -3.81 3.78
CA LYS A 199 -5.83 -3.70 4.73
C LYS A 199 -5.45 -2.78 5.88
N ASP A 200 -4.28 -2.99 6.47
CA ASP A 200 -3.77 -2.13 7.53
C ASP A 200 -3.51 -0.69 7.04
N TRP A 201 -3.01 -0.54 5.81
CA TRP A 201 -2.83 0.77 5.19
C TRP A 201 -4.18 1.48 4.98
N LEU A 202 -5.20 0.77 4.48
CA LEU A 202 -6.55 1.31 4.31
C LEU A 202 -7.18 1.69 5.64
N ALA A 203 -7.11 0.82 6.66
CA ALA A 203 -7.63 1.13 7.98
C ALA A 203 -7.01 2.43 8.52
N ARG A 204 -5.69 2.57 8.38
CA ARG A 204 -4.99 3.80 8.77
C ARG A 204 -5.43 5.02 7.97
N LEU A 205 -5.65 4.88 6.67
CA LEU A 205 -6.15 5.96 5.81
C LEU A 205 -7.52 6.45 6.28
N TYR A 206 -8.48 5.54 6.48
CA TYR A 206 -9.84 5.87 6.90
C TYR A 206 -9.93 6.46 8.30
N THR A 207 -9.00 6.12 9.19
CA THR A 207 -8.96 6.71 10.53
C THR A 207 -8.46 8.16 10.56
N GLN A 208 -7.99 8.70 9.43
CA GLN A 208 -7.62 10.10 9.34
C GLN A 208 -8.89 10.97 9.28
N PRO A 209 -9.04 11.95 10.19
CA PRO A 209 -10.20 12.85 10.17
C PRO A 209 -10.34 13.56 8.82
N GLY A 210 -11.55 13.56 8.25
CA GLY A 210 -11.83 14.20 6.96
C GLY A 210 -11.55 13.34 5.72
N MET A 211 -10.94 12.16 5.88
CA MET A 211 -10.50 11.35 4.74
C MET A 211 -11.68 10.66 4.03
N GLU A 212 -12.66 10.17 4.78
CA GLU A 212 -13.89 9.59 4.21
C GLU A 212 -14.59 10.59 3.31
N GLU A 213 -14.76 11.82 3.80
CA GLU A 213 -15.41 12.90 3.04
C GLU A 213 -14.62 13.26 1.78
N LEU A 214 -13.28 13.23 1.83
CA LEU A 214 -12.42 13.50 0.67
C LEU A 214 -12.49 12.39 -0.38
N LEU A 215 -12.55 11.13 0.05
CA LEU A 215 -12.65 9.96 -0.83
C LEU A 215 -14.01 9.93 -1.53
N ASP A 216 -15.08 10.27 -0.82
CA ASP A 216 -16.44 10.28 -1.39
C ASP A 216 -16.68 11.47 -2.32
N HIS A 217 -15.98 12.60 -2.13
CA HIS A 217 -16.22 13.85 -2.86
C HIS A 217 -16.20 13.73 -4.39
N HIS A 218 -15.34 12.86 -4.93
CA HIS A 218 -15.09 12.78 -6.37
C HIS A 218 -16.04 11.82 -7.11
N THR A 219 -16.88 11.08 -6.39
CA THR A 219 -17.83 10.14 -6.98
C THR A 219 -19.02 10.81 -7.66
N HIS A 220 -19.26 12.10 -7.38
CA HIS A 220 -20.44 12.83 -7.84
C HIS A 220 -20.20 13.79 -9.01
N VAL A 221 -19.04 13.71 -9.68
CA VAL A 221 -18.71 14.61 -10.79
C VAL A 221 -19.58 14.27 -12.02
N GLN A 222 -20.30 15.28 -12.50
CA GLN A 222 -21.05 15.18 -13.75
C GLN A 222 -20.07 15.04 -14.93
N PRO A 223 -20.42 14.27 -15.98
CA PRO A 223 -19.54 14.12 -17.13
C PRO A 223 -19.18 15.48 -17.75
N PRO A 224 -17.94 15.61 -18.28
CA PRO A 224 -17.54 16.78 -19.04
C PRO A 224 -18.50 17.01 -20.20
N SER A 225 -18.99 18.26 -20.35
CA SER A 225 -19.94 18.62 -21.42
C SER A 225 -19.29 18.67 -22.80
N ASP A 226 -17.97 18.80 -22.86
CA ASP A 226 -17.15 18.83 -24.07
C ASP A 226 -16.68 17.43 -24.53
N GLY A 227 -16.96 16.39 -23.73
CA GLY A 227 -16.51 15.02 -23.99
C GLY A 227 -15.01 14.81 -23.77
N ILE A 228 -14.28 15.79 -23.23
CA ILE A 228 -12.86 15.68 -22.92
C ILE A 228 -12.71 15.14 -21.51
N MET A 229 -12.16 13.94 -21.37
CA MET A 229 -11.86 13.36 -20.06
C MET A 229 -10.70 14.11 -19.40
N SER A 230 -10.99 14.75 -18.27
CA SER A 230 -10.01 15.50 -17.47
C SER A 230 -9.36 14.62 -16.40
N ASN A 231 -10.10 13.62 -15.90
CA ASN A 231 -9.66 12.73 -14.83
C ASN A 231 -10.25 11.32 -15.01
N ILE A 232 -9.85 10.38 -14.14
CA ILE A 232 -10.29 8.98 -14.23
C ILE A 232 -11.78 8.77 -13.99
N TRP A 233 -12.45 9.64 -13.22
CA TRP A 233 -13.89 9.57 -12.95
C TRP A 233 -14.73 9.96 -14.17
N ASP A 234 -14.14 10.65 -15.14
CA ASP A 234 -14.81 10.95 -16.42
C ASP A 234 -14.90 9.71 -17.32
N ALA A 235 -14.16 8.64 -16.99
CA ALA A 235 -14.11 7.43 -17.80
C ALA A 235 -15.46 6.70 -17.82
N PRO A 236 -16.02 6.37 -19.01
CA PRO A 236 -17.28 5.63 -19.12
C PRO A 236 -17.25 4.32 -18.34
N ILE A 237 -16.12 3.59 -18.39
CA ILE A 237 -15.98 2.32 -17.66
C ILE A 237 -16.11 2.48 -16.14
N VAL A 238 -15.65 3.59 -15.55
CA VAL A 238 -15.77 3.84 -14.10
C VAL A 238 -17.19 4.23 -13.74
N ARG A 239 -17.83 5.06 -14.57
CA ARG A 239 -19.20 5.56 -14.33
C ARG A 239 -20.28 4.51 -14.56
N GLU A 240 -20.07 3.65 -15.55
CA GLU A 240 -21.00 2.59 -15.95
C GLU A 240 -20.70 1.27 -15.25
N PHE A 241 -19.65 1.20 -14.42
CA PHE A 241 -19.35 0.01 -13.64
C PHE A 241 -20.49 -0.24 -12.65
N CYS A 242 -21.21 -1.35 -12.83
CA CYS A 242 -22.28 -1.75 -11.95
C CYS A 242 -21.81 -2.76 -10.91
N GLY A 243 -22.33 -2.65 -9.68
CA GLY A 243 -22.17 -3.66 -8.66
C GLY A 243 -23.00 -4.92 -8.95
N PRO A 244 -22.91 -5.95 -8.08
CA PRO A 244 -23.70 -7.19 -8.19
C PRO A 244 -25.22 -6.96 -8.16
N ASP A 245 -25.66 -5.80 -7.65
CA ASP A 245 -27.05 -5.36 -7.60
C ASP A 245 -27.54 -4.71 -8.91
N GLY A 246 -26.67 -4.58 -9.91
CA GLY A 246 -26.96 -3.95 -11.19
C GLY A 246 -27.02 -2.41 -11.13
N ARG A 247 -26.67 -1.80 -10.00
CA ARG A 247 -26.64 -0.33 -9.83
C ARG A 247 -25.21 0.20 -10.02
N PRO A 248 -25.03 1.49 -10.37
CA PRO A 248 -23.72 2.10 -10.45
C PRO A 248 -22.93 1.89 -9.15
N PHE A 249 -21.69 1.43 -9.27
CA PHE A 249 -20.87 1.09 -8.12
C PHE A 249 -20.46 2.32 -7.31
N PHE A 250 -20.24 3.47 -7.98
CA PHE A 250 -19.90 4.77 -7.37
C PHE A 250 -21.13 5.68 -7.24
N GLY A 251 -22.21 5.13 -6.67
CA GLY A 251 -23.45 5.86 -6.39
C GLY A 251 -23.62 6.20 -4.92
N ASP A 252 -24.77 6.80 -4.59
CA ASP A 252 -25.16 7.10 -3.21
C ASP A 252 -25.49 5.78 -2.46
N LYS A 253 -24.49 5.23 -1.77
CA LYS A 253 -24.56 3.92 -1.10
C LYS A 253 -24.79 3.99 0.41
N GLY A 254 -25.07 5.16 0.95
CA GLY A 254 -25.37 5.33 2.36
C GLY A 254 -24.15 5.15 3.25
N THR A 255 -23.93 3.95 3.79
CA THR A 255 -22.89 3.68 4.81
C THR A 255 -21.67 2.91 4.30
N GLU A 256 -21.65 2.53 3.02
CA GLU A 256 -20.54 1.77 2.42
C GLU A 256 -19.63 2.66 1.57
N GLY A 257 -18.33 2.68 1.90
CA GLY A 257 -17.32 3.32 1.06
C GLY A 257 -16.96 2.45 -0.15
N CYS A 258 -16.81 3.06 -1.32
CA CYS A 258 -16.44 2.38 -2.56
C CYS A 258 -15.10 2.91 -3.09
N LEU A 259 -14.15 2.00 -3.31
CA LEU A 259 -12.80 2.34 -3.76
C LEU A 259 -12.46 1.69 -5.09
N ILE A 260 -11.78 2.43 -5.96
CA ILE A 260 -11.01 1.89 -7.08
C ILE A 260 -9.53 1.97 -6.73
N PHE A 261 -8.83 0.87 -6.93
CA PHE A 261 -7.37 0.86 -6.92
C PHE A 261 -6.86 0.77 -8.35
N SER A 262 -5.89 1.61 -8.70
CA SER A 262 -5.10 1.47 -9.91
C SER A 262 -3.73 0.93 -9.54
N ILE A 263 -3.32 -0.16 -10.17
CA ILE A 263 -1.98 -0.71 -10.01
C ILE A 263 -1.11 -0.12 -11.12
N ASN A 264 -0.18 0.74 -10.75
CA ASN A 264 0.85 1.21 -11.67
C ASN A 264 2.08 0.32 -11.48
N MET A 265 2.28 -0.63 -12.40
CA MET A 265 3.53 -1.39 -12.46
C MET A 265 4.55 -0.56 -13.25
N ASP A 266 5.39 0.20 -12.55
CA ASP A 266 6.59 0.74 -13.17
C ASP A 266 7.61 -0.40 -13.26
N GLY A 267 7.81 -0.96 -14.46
CA GLY A 267 8.75 -2.05 -14.71
C GLY A 267 10.22 -1.68 -14.52
N ILE A 268 10.52 -0.48 -14.04
CA ILE A 268 11.88 -0.01 -13.76
C ILE A 268 12.24 -0.42 -12.33
N THR A 269 12.85 -1.60 -12.20
CA THR A 269 13.70 -1.92 -11.05
C THR A 269 14.81 -0.88 -10.99
N ASN A 270 14.61 0.18 -10.21
CA ASN A 270 15.59 1.21 -9.99
C ASN A 270 16.75 0.56 -9.19
N PRO A 271 17.96 0.40 -9.75
CA PRO A 271 19.08 -0.14 -9.00
C PRO A 271 19.65 0.99 -8.15
N MET A 272 18.90 1.45 -7.14
CA MET A 272 19.45 2.27 -6.07
C MET A 272 20.15 1.32 -5.09
N LEU A 273 21.26 0.75 -5.55
CA LEU A 273 22.28 0.14 -4.70
C LEU A 273 23.37 1.19 -4.48
N THR A 274 23.35 1.81 -3.29
CA THR A 274 24.57 2.31 -2.64
C THR A 274 25.32 1.16 -1.99
#